data_AF-A0A075TF96-F1
#
_entry.id   AF-A0A075TF96-F1
#
_cell.length_a   1.000
_cell.length_b   1.000
_cell.length_c   1.000
_cell.angle_alpha   90.00
_cell.angle_beta   90.00
_cell.angle_gamma   90.00
#
_symmetry.space_group_name_H-M   'P 1'
#
loop_
_entity.id
_entity.type
_entity.pdbx_description
1 polymer ?
#
loop_
_entity_poly.entity_id
_entity_poly.type
_entity_poly.pdbx_seq_one_letter_code
_entity_poly.pdbx_strand_id
1 'polypeptide(L)'
;MLGQTQKEIHQFDVCGRVYYREVNYTGKEGELVAETVEALSHDEAETVFQNNLVEHARESNLTVDRVEITFTIDLTIAESDSDEPFLVH
;
A
#
# COMPACT_ATOMS: atom_id res chain seq x y z
N MET A 1 35.90 4.49 6.20
CA MET A 1 34.61 5.05 5.76
C MET A 1 33.61 3.91 5.82
N LEU A 2 32.72 3.92 6.83
CA LEU A 2 31.67 2.93 6.97
C LEU A 2 30.73 3.10 5.78
N GLY A 3 30.61 2.05 4.96
CA GLY A 3 29.78 2.05 3.76
C GLY A 3 28.36 2.45 4.10
N GLN A 4 27.86 3.49 3.44
CA GLN A 4 26.44 3.76 3.41
C GLN A 4 25.80 2.55 2.73
N THR A 5 25.13 1.70 3.50
CA THR A 5 24.21 0.71 2.95
C THR A 5 23.20 1.50 2.13
N GLN A 6 23.30 1.44 0.79
CA GLN A 6 22.24 1.94 -0.07
C GLN A 6 20.96 1.24 0.37
N LYS A 7 20.01 2.00 0.92
CA LYS A 7 18.68 1.46 1.17
C LYS A 7 18.05 1.28 -0.19
N GLU A 8 17.82 0.02 -0.55
CA GLU A 8 17.18 -0.36 -1.79
C GLU A 8 15.73 0.15 -1.77
N ILE A 9 15.27 0.71 -2.88
CA ILE A 9 13.87 1.13 -3.06
C ILE A 9 13.16 -0.04 -3.70
N HIS A 10 12.08 -0.48 -3.07
CA HIS A 10 11.25 -1.60 -3.48
C HIS A 10 9.93 -1.09 -4.03
N GLN A 11 9.29 -1.89 -4.88
CA GLN A 11 7.91 -1.67 -5.30
C GLN A 11 6.96 -2.50 -4.44
N PHE A 12 5.93 -1.86 -3.89
CA PHE A 12 4.93 -2.51 -3.06
C PHE A 12 3.55 -2.34 -3.67
N ASP A 13 2.79 -3.42 -3.75
CA ASP A 13 1.34 -3.34 -3.94
C ASP A 13 0.67 -3.20 -2.57
N VAL A 14 -0.02 -2.08 -2.35
CA VAL A 14 -0.79 -1.82 -1.14
C VAL A 14 -2.27 -1.80 -1.49
N CYS A 15 -3.08 -2.57 -0.78
CA CYS A 15 -4.52 -2.59 -0.95
C CYS A 15 -5.24 -2.36 0.38
N GLY A 16 -6.23 -1.48 0.37
CA GLY A 16 -7.02 -1.17 1.55
C GLY A 16 -8.43 -0.73 1.21
N ARG A 17 -9.28 -0.69 2.24
CA ARG A 17 -10.60 -0.06 2.18
C ARG A 17 -10.55 1.32 2.80
N VAL A 18 -10.97 2.33 2.05
CA VAL A 18 -11.13 3.71 2.53
C VAL A 18 -12.59 3.99 2.85
N TYR A 19 -12.85 4.58 4.00
CA TYR A 19 -14.17 4.97 4.43
C TYR A 19 -14.21 6.49 4.50
N TYR A 20 -15.10 7.10 3.73
CA TYR A 20 -15.29 8.54 3.74
C TYR A 20 -16.37 8.94 4.74
N ARG A 21 -16.17 10.09 5.38
CA ARG A 21 -17.17 10.71 6.25
C ARG A 21 -18.24 11.37 5.39
N GLU A 22 -19.39 10.74 5.30
CA GLU A 22 -20.60 11.34 4.74
C GLU A 22 -21.37 12.15 5.80
N VAL A 23 -22.05 13.22 5.39
CA VAL A 23 -22.97 14.00 6.27
C VAL A 23 -24.14 13.13 6.76
N ASN A 24 -24.50 12.11 5.97
CA ASN A 24 -25.44 11.06 6.34
C ASN A 24 -24.62 9.78 6.48
N TYR A 25 -24.51 9.20 7.68
CA TYR A 25 -23.66 8.04 8.03
C TYR A 25 -24.04 6.71 7.33
N THR A 26 -24.42 6.76 6.06
CA THR A 26 -24.89 5.64 5.23
C THR A 26 -23.79 4.99 4.40
N GLY A 27 -22.67 5.67 4.14
CA GLY A 27 -21.47 5.17 3.44
C GLY A 27 -20.72 4.08 4.22
N LYS A 28 -21.37 2.96 4.50
CA LYS A 28 -20.83 1.85 5.31
C LYS A 28 -19.95 0.88 4.53
N GLU A 29 -20.02 0.88 3.21
CA GLU A 29 -19.45 -0.22 2.41
C GLU A 29 -17.93 -0.11 2.22
N GLY A 30 -17.36 1.09 2.36
CA GLY A 30 -15.93 1.36 2.15
C GLY A 30 -15.52 1.13 0.69
N GLU A 31 -14.73 2.04 0.13
CA GLU A 31 -14.20 1.88 -1.22
C GLU A 31 -12.92 1.06 -1.18
N LEU A 32 -12.81 0.05 -2.05
CA LEU A 32 -11.59 -0.75 -2.19
C LEU A 32 -10.63 -0.01 -3.13
N VAL A 33 -9.44 0.30 -2.62
CA VAL A 33 -8.37 0.98 -3.38
C VAL A 33 -7.12 0.11 -3.33
N ALA A 34 -6.43 0.02 -4.45
CA ALA A 34 -5.14 -0.64 -4.57
C ALA A 34 -4.20 0.24 -5.41
N GLU A 35 -2.97 0.42 -4.93
CA GLU A 35 -1.95 1.21 -5.60
C GLU A 35 -0.58 0.53 -5.47
N THR A 36 0.24 0.64 -6.51
CA THR A 36 1.65 0.29 -6.46
C THR A 36 2.46 1.52 -6.05
N VAL A 37 3.26 1.41 -4.99
CA VAL A 37 4.08 2.50 -4.44
C VAL A 37 5.55 2.10 -4.33
N GLU A 38 6.44 3.07 -4.49
CA GLU A 38 7.87 2.89 -4.26
C GLU A 38 8.22 3.31 -2.82
N ALA A 39 8.84 2.42 -2.05
CA ALA A 39 9.19 2.66 -0.65
C ALA A 39 10.42 1.83 -0.22
N LEU A 40 10.98 2.13 0.95
CA LEU A 40 12.11 1.37 1.51
C LEU A 40 11.64 0.23 2.45
N SER A 41 10.34 0.17 2.77
CA SER A 41 9.76 -0.80 3.70
C SER A 41 8.24 -0.88 3.58
N HIS A 42 7.63 -1.92 4.17
CA HIS A 42 6.17 -2.06 4.24
C HIS A 42 5.53 -0.88 4.98
N ASP A 43 6.05 -0.47 6.13
CA ASP A 43 5.49 0.64 6.92
C ASP A 43 5.51 1.97 6.14
N GLU A 44 6.57 2.19 5.37
CA GLU A 44 6.68 3.38 4.50
C GLU A 44 5.71 3.29 3.33
N ALA A 45 5.56 2.13 2.69
CA ALA A 45 4.58 1.91 1.63
C ALA A 45 3.15 2.19 2.10
N GLU A 46 2.78 1.68 3.28
CA GLU A 46 1.47 1.94 3.90
C GLU A 46 1.25 3.42 4.21
N THR A 47 2.30 4.10 4.69
CA THR A 47 2.25 5.55 4.95
C THR A 47 2.05 6.36 3.67
N VAL A 48 2.79 6.03 2.60
CA VAL A 48 2.65 6.67 1.29
C VAL A 48 1.24 6.45 0.74
N PHE A 49 0.75 5.20 0.76
CA PHE A 49 -0.60 4.85 0.35
C PHE A 49 -1.66 5.67 1.11
N GLN A 50 -1.56 5.78 2.44
CA GLN A 50 -2.49 6.59 3.24
C GLN A 50 -2.45 8.07 2.87
N ASN A 51 -1.27 8.63 2.61
CA ASN A 51 -1.13 10.03 2.21
C ASN A 51 -1.77 10.28 0.83
N ASN A 52 -1.57 9.38 -0.13
CA ASN A 52 -2.20 9.46 -1.45
C ASN A 52 -3.73 9.49 -1.34
N LEU A 53 -4.30 8.61 -0.51
CA LEU A 53 -5.74 8.59 -0.26
C LEU A 53 -6.27 9.89 0.34
N VAL A 54 -5.52 10.51 1.27
CA VAL A 54 -5.90 11.79 1.88
C VAL A 54 -5.86 12.93 0.88
N GLU A 55 -4.82 13.00 0.04
CA GLU A 55 -4.73 14.02 -1.01
C GLU A 55 -5.83 13.83 -2.07
N HIS A 56 -6.09 12.59 -2.51
CA HIS A 56 -7.18 12.29 -3.43
C HIS A 56 -8.56 12.67 -2.85
N ALA A 57 -8.79 12.37 -1.58
CA ALA A 57 -10.01 12.75 -0.88
C ALA A 57 -10.17 14.28 -0.85
N ARG A 58 -9.08 15.00 -0.56
CA ARG A 58 -9.06 16.47 -0.53
C ARG A 58 -9.38 17.06 -1.90
N GLU A 59 -8.79 16.54 -2.98
CA GLU A 59 -9.08 16.97 -4.36
C GLU A 59 -10.55 16.73 -4.73
N SER A 60 -11.14 15.66 -4.18
CA SER A 60 -12.54 15.28 -4.40
C SER A 60 -13.52 15.92 -3.40
N ASN A 61 -13.06 16.82 -2.53
CA ASN A 61 -13.86 17.43 -1.45
C ASN A 61 -14.55 16.40 -0.53
N LEU A 62 -13.87 15.29 -0.29
CA LEU A 62 -14.23 14.22 0.63
C LEU A 62 -13.36 14.32 1.90
N THR A 63 -13.78 13.66 2.97
CA THR A 63 -12.99 13.53 4.21
C THR A 63 -12.81 12.06 4.52
N VAL A 64 -11.57 11.59 4.64
CA VAL A 64 -11.28 10.22 5.08
C VAL A 64 -11.61 10.08 6.57
N ASP A 65 -12.38 9.06 6.93
CA ASP A 65 -12.73 8.73 8.32
C ASP A 65 -11.82 7.63 8.89
N ARG A 66 -11.63 6.54 8.12
CA ARG A 66 -10.67 5.48 8.42
C ARG A 66 -10.15 4.81 7.15
N VAL A 67 -8.98 4.21 7.25
CA VAL A 67 -8.39 3.32 6.23
C VAL A 67 -8.10 1.98 6.88
N GLU A 68 -8.55 0.90 6.25
CA GLU A 68 -8.28 -0.48 6.66
C GLU A 68 -7.41 -1.15 5.59
N ILE A 69 -6.11 -1.23 5.85
CA ILE A 69 -5.17 -1.92 4.95
C ILE A 69 -5.43 -3.42 5.03
N THR A 70 -5.61 -4.05 3.87
CA THR A 70 -5.88 -5.49 3.75
C THR A 70 -4.60 -6.27 3.49
N PHE A 71 -3.72 -5.76 2.63
CA PHE A 71 -2.41 -6.35 2.39
C PHE A 71 -1.43 -5.31 1.83
N THR A 72 -0.15 -5.61 2.04
CA THR A 72 1.01 -4.93 1.47
C THR A 72 1.96 -6.03 0.99
N ILE A 73 2.34 -6.02 -0.29
CA ILE A 73 3.19 -7.05 -0.90
C ILE A 73 4.41 -6.39 -1.53
N ASP A 74 5.61 -6.80 -1.12
CA ASP A 74 6.86 -6.43 -1.76
C ASP A 74 7.02 -7.18 -3.08
N LEU A 75 6.83 -6.48 -4.19
CA LEU A 75 6.93 -7.06 -5.54
C LEU A 75 8.38 -7.35 -5.93
N THR A 76 9.33 -6.55 -5.44
CA THR A 76 10.76 -6.72 -5.71
C THR A 76 11.27 -8.04 -5.14
N ILE A 77 10.75 -8.46 -4.00
CA ILE A 77 11.05 -9.78 -3.41
C ILE A 77 10.21 -10.89 -4.06
N ALA A 78 8.94 -10.62 -4.41
CA ALA A 78 8.07 -11.62 -5.05
C ALA A 78 8.61 -12.11 -6.41
N GLU A 79 9.34 -11.26 -7.15
CA GLU A 79 10.01 -11.66 -8.40
C GLU A 79 11.30 -12.47 -8.18
N SER A 80 11.82 -12.55 -6.95
CA SER A 80 13.13 -13.12 -6.68
C SER A 80 13.17 -14.65 -6.47
N ASP A 81 12.03 -15.35 -6.43
CA ASP A 81 11.98 -16.80 -6.23
C ASP A 81 11.14 -17.57 -7.29
N SER A 82 11.86 -18.23 -8.21
CA SER A 82 11.76 -19.66 -8.57
C SER A 82 11.65 -19.99 -10.07
N ASP A 83 12.81 -20.05 -10.75
CA ASP A 83 13.05 -20.92 -11.92
C ASP A 83 13.62 -22.29 -11.49
N GLU A 84 13.53 -22.66 -10.20
CA GLU A 84 13.93 -24.00 -9.74
C GLU A 84 12.70 -24.94 -9.73
N PRO A 85 12.71 -26.04 -10.51
CA PRO A 85 11.64 -27.00 -10.49
C PRO A 85 11.60 -27.68 -9.12
N PHE A 86 10.43 -27.63 -8.46
CA PHE A 86 10.18 -28.41 -7.25
C PHE A 86 10.46 -29.89 -7.52
N LEU A 87 11.63 -30.39 -7.12
CA LEU A 87 11.91 -31.82 -7.06
C LEU A 87 11.12 -32.40 -5.88
N VAL A 88 9.94 -32.93 -6.19
CA VAL A 88 9.18 -33.78 -5.28
C VAL A 88 9.92 -35.12 -5.19
N HIS A 89 10.56 -35.40 -4.06
CA HIS A 89 11.08 -36.72 -3.71
C HIS A 89 10.03 -37.57 -3.00
#